data_AF-A0A6A3QQD0-F1
#
_entry.id   AF-A0A6A3QQD0-F1
#
_cell.length_a   1.000
_cell.length_b   1.000
_cell.length_c   1.000
_cell.angle_alpha   90.00
_cell.angle_beta   90.00
_cell.angle_gamma   90.00
#
_symmetry.space_group_name_H-M   'P 1'
#
loop_
_entity.id
_entity.type
_entity.pdbx_description
1 polymer ?
#
loop_
_entity_poly.entity_id
_entity_poly.type
_entity_poly.pdbx_seq_one_letter_code
_entity_poly.pdbx_strand_id
1 'polypeptide(L)'
;MVDTNISFFWSWADPLVEKAVPITISGSSYCAELEKIRSGESASFSVPTLPDYSAILMDPSEANLELISQAIYCDDQPLATVYPIGFEDSVSALA
;
A
#
# COMPACT_ATOMS: atom_id res chain seq x y z
N MET A 1 9.88 -12.45 -3.01
CA MET A 1 8.45 -12.27 -2.71
C MET A 1 8.29 -12.35 -1.21
N VAL A 2 8.17 -11.20 -0.57
CA VAL A 2 7.74 -11.11 0.83
C VAL A 2 6.23 -11.17 0.81
N ASP A 3 5.68 -12.39 0.89
CA ASP A 3 4.24 -12.62 1.02
C ASP A 3 3.79 -12.08 2.39
N THR A 4 3.31 -10.84 2.40
CA THR A 4 2.77 -10.23 3.61
C THR A 4 1.31 -10.66 3.74
N ASN A 5 0.98 -11.48 4.73
CA ASN A 5 -0.38 -11.99 4.93
C ASN A 5 -1.30 -10.91 5.55
N ILE A 6 -1.60 -9.88 4.75
CA ILE A 6 -2.51 -8.79 5.10
C ILE A 6 -3.79 -8.96 4.27
N SER A 7 -4.91 -9.07 4.96
CA SER A 7 -6.25 -9.13 4.36
C SER A 7 -7.16 -7.99 4.81
N PHE A 8 -6.75 -7.21 5.82
CA PHE A 8 -7.50 -6.06 6.32
C PHE A 8 -6.60 -5.04 7.01
N PHE A 9 -7.14 -3.85 7.22
CA PHE A 9 -6.51 -2.76 7.95
C PHE A 9 -7.31 -2.36 9.18
N TRP A 10 -6.61 -2.06 10.26
CA TRP A 10 -7.18 -1.49 11.48
C TRP A 10 -7.48 0.00 11.31
N SER A 11 -8.39 0.53 12.12
CA SER A 11 -8.80 1.94 12.13
C SER A 11 -7.66 2.93 12.36
N TRP A 12 -6.58 2.52 13.03
CA TRP A 12 -5.39 3.37 13.20
C TRP A 12 -4.67 3.68 11.89
N ALA A 13 -4.96 2.97 10.80
CA ALA A 13 -4.36 3.22 9.50
C ALA A 13 -4.99 4.43 8.77
N ASP A 14 -6.23 4.81 9.09
CA ASP A 14 -6.93 5.91 8.41
C ASP A 14 -6.13 7.23 8.45
N PRO A 15 -5.57 7.66 9.62
CA PRO A 15 -4.73 8.87 9.68
C PRO A 15 -3.45 8.82 8.85
N LEU A 16 -2.96 7.63 8.47
CA LEU A 16 -1.80 7.50 7.59
C LEU A 16 -2.18 7.77 6.13
N VAL A 17 -3.35 7.27 5.73
CA VAL A 17 -3.93 7.51 4.40
C VAL A 17 -4.23 9.00 4.22
N GLU A 18 -4.84 9.65 5.22
CA GLU A 18 -5.12 11.09 5.19
C GLU A 18 -3.85 11.95 5.07
N LYS A 19 -2.72 11.46 5.58
CA LYS A 19 -1.41 12.12 5.49
C LYS A 19 -0.62 11.74 4.24
N ALA A 20 -1.21 10.98 3.32
CA ALA A 20 -0.56 10.44 2.13
C ALA A 20 0.76 9.71 2.47
N VAL A 21 0.79 9.00 3.60
CA VAL A 21 1.92 8.15 3.96
C VAL A 21 1.85 6.88 3.12
N PRO A 22 2.89 6.56 2.32
CA PRO A 22 2.90 5.35 1.50
C PRO A 22 3.01 4.10 2.37
N ILE A 23 2.15 3.12 2.11
CA ILE A 23 2.10 1.82 2.78
C ILE A 23 2.31 0.73 1.72
N THR A 24 3.44 0.02 1.81
CA THR A 24 3.78 -1.07 0.89
C THR A 24 3.37 -2.41 1.50
N ILE A 25 2.50 -3.14 0.80
CA ILE A 25 1.96 -4.44 1.24
C ILE A 25 1.93 -5.45 0.07
N SER A 26 3.07 -5.59 -0.60
CA SER A 26 3.19 -6.50 -1.74
C SER A 26 2.93 -7.96 -1.36
N GLY A 27 2.42 -8.73 -2.33
CA GLY A 27 2.05 -10.14 -2.15
C GLY A 27 0.89 -10.38 -1.19
N SER A 28 0.18 -9.34 -0.75
CA SER A 28 -0.91 -9.49 0.21
C SER A 28 -2.23 -9.90 -0.44
N SER A 29 -3.06 -10.65 0.29
CA SER A 29 -4.43 -10.98 -0.13
C SER A 29 -5.27 -9.73 -0.35
N TYR A 30 -5.05 -8.67 0.44
CA TYR A 30 -5.72 -7.39 0.26
C TYR A 30 -5.47 -6.80 -1.13
N CYS A 31 -4.22 -6.82 -1.60
CA CYS A 31 -3.86 -6.33 -2.93
C CYS A 31 -4.53 -7.14 -4.05
N ALA A 32 -4.58 -8.47 -3.92
CA ALA A 32 -5.26 -9.32 -4.90
C ALA A 32 -6.77 -9.04 -4.95
N GLU A 33 -7.40 -8.75 -3.81
CA GLU A 33 -8.82 -8.36 -3.77
C GLU A 33 -9.05 -6.95 -4.32
N LEU A 34 -8.15 -6.01 -4.01
CA LEU A 34 -8.21 -4.65 -4.53
C LEU A 34 -8.14 -4.61 -6.06
N GLU A 35 -7.33 -5.47 -6.69
CA GLU A 35 -7.30 -5.61 -8.15
C GLU A 35 -8.62 -6.14 -8.73
N LYS A 36 -9.24 -7.13 -8.06
CA LYS A 36 -10.57 -7.63 -8.45
C LYS A 36 -11.65 -6.56 -8.34
N ILE A 37 -11.58 -5.73 -7.30
CA ILE A 37 -12.51 -4.61 -7.11
C ILE A 37 -12.32 -3.56 -8.21
N ARG A 38 -11.07 -3.18 -8.51
CA ARG A 38 -10.76 -2.21 -9.57
C ARG A 38 -11.14 -2.70 -10.97
N SER A 39 -11.02 -4.00 -11.23
CA SER A 39 -11.42 -4.62 -12.50
C SER A 39 -12.94 -4.84 -12.61
N GLY A 40 -13.70 -4.58 -11.55
CA GLY A 40 -15.14 -4.81 -11.49
C GLY A 40 -15.55 -6.27 -11.34
N GLU A 41 -14.59 -7.17 -11.06
CA GLU A 41 -14.85 -8.60 -10.79
C GLU A 41 -15.49 -8.81 -9.41
N SER A 42 -15.21 -7.93 -8.45
CA SER A 42 -15.84 -7.91 -7.11
C SER A 42 -16.33 -6.51 -6.74
N ALA A 43 -17.40 -6.45 -5.95
CA ALA A 43 -17.92 -5.18 -5.41
C ALA A 43 -17.46 -4.91 -3.97
N SER A 44 -16.85 -5.91 -3.30
CA SER A 44 -16.45 -5.81 -1.90
C SER A 44 -15.23 -6.68 -1.58
N PHE A 45 -14.54 -6.36 -0.50
CA PHE A 45 -13.54 -7.24 0.12
C PHE A 45 -14.23 -8.48 0.74
N SER A 46 -13.52 -9.61 0.78
CA SER A 46 -14.04 -10.85 1.39
C SER A 46 -14.09 -10.77 2.92
N VAL A 47 -13.25 -9.93 3.52
CA VAL A 47 -13.25 -9.69 4.97
C VAL A 47 -14.39 -8.72 5.32
N PRO A 48 -15.31 -9.10 6.22
CA PRO A 48 -16.37 -8.19 6.64
C PRO A 48 -15.80 -6.98 7.38
N THR A 49 -16.38 -5.81 7.12
CA THR A 49 -16.06 -4.57 7.82
C THR A 49 -16.49 -4.66 9.28
N LEU A 50 -15.56 -4.32 10.18
CA LEU A 50 -15.77 -4.26 11.62
C LEU A 50 -15.53 -2.83 12.10
N PRO A 51 -16.10 -2.41 13.25
CA PRO A 51 -15.94 -1.05 13.77
C PRO A 51 -14.48 -0.67 14.04
N ASP A 52 -13.64 -1.67 14.32
CA ASP A 52 -12.22 -1.48 14.62
C ASP A 52 -11.36 -1.44 13.35
N TYR A 53 -11.96 -1.65 12.17
CA TYR A 53 -11.25 -1.64 10.90
C TYR A 53 -11.27 -0.26 10.25
N SER A 54 -10.33 -0.06 9.33
CA SER A 54 -10.14 1.17 8.59
C SER A 54 -11.39 1.50 7.78
N ALA A 55 -11.96 2.67 8.02
CA ALA A 55 -13.14 3.15 7.28
C ALA A 55 -12.79 3.54 5.85
N ILE A 56 -11.53 3.84 5.58
CA ILE A 56 -11.05 4.23 4.24
C ILE A 56 -10.59 2.99 3.47
N LEU A 57 -9.69 2.19 4.05
CA LEU A 57 -9.05 1.06 3.36
C LEU A 57 -9.95 -0.18 3.26
N MET A 58 -10.99 -0.30 4.09
CA MET A 58 -11.93 -1.42 4.01
C MET A 58 -13.25 -1.08 3.30
N ASP A 59 -13.40 0.15 2.80
CA ASP A 59 -14.57 0.56 2.02
C ASP A 59 -14.17 0.82 0.54
N PRO A 60 -14.61 -0.04 -0.40
CA PRO A 60 -14.31 0.08 -1.82
C PRO A 60 -15.22 1.07 -2.57
N SER A 61 -15.81 2.03 -1.88
CA SER A 61 -16.54 3.13 -2.52
C SER A 61 -15.62 3.96 -3.44
N GLU A 62 -16.20 4.55 -4.49
CA GLU A 62 -15.44 5.33 -5.49
C GLU A 62 -14.62 6.47 -4.85
N ALA A 63 -15.16 7.09 -3.80
CA ALA A 63 -14.48 8.14 -3.04
C ALA A 63 -13.20 7.63 -2.34
N ASN A 64 -13.23 6.40 -1.82
CA ASN A 64 -12.11 5.82 -1.09
C ASN A 64 -11.11 5.11 -2.01
N LEU A 65 -11.53 4.60 -3.16
CA LEU A 65 -10.64 3.95 -4.12
C LEU A 65 -9.51 4.87 -4.61
N GLU A 66 -9.78 6.16 -4.78
CA GLU A 66 -8.74 7.16 -5.10
C GLU A 66 -7.71 7.29 -3.97
N LEU A 67 -8.17 7.37 -2.71
CA LEU A 67 -7.31 7.46 -1.53
C LEU A 67 -6.48 6.19 -1.33
N ILE A 68 -7.11 5.02 -1.49
CA ILE A 68 -6.44 3.71 -1.42
C ILE A 68 -5.34 3.65 -2.48
N SER A 69 -5.59 4.13 -3.69
CA SER A 69 -4.62 4.10 -4.79
C SER A 69 -3.39 5.00 -4.56
N GLN A 70 -3.54 6.05 -3.75
CA GLN A 70 -2.43 6.94 -3.37
C GLN A 70 -1.63 6.41 -2.18
N ALA A 71 -2.28 5.71 -1.25
CA ALA A 71 -1.66 5.25 -0.02
C ALA A 71 -1.11 3.82 -0.10
N ILE A 72 -1.77 2.91 -0.83
CA ILE A 72 -1.41 1.49 -0.87
C ILE A 72 -0.59 1.16 -2.11
N TYR A 73 0.60 0.63 -1.87
CA TYR A 73 1.49 0.11 -2.90
C TYR A 73 1.52 -1.42 -2.85
N CYS A 74 0.95 -2.03 -3.89
CA CYS A 74 0.85 -3.48 -4.03
C CYS A 74 2.02 -4.11 -4.81
N ASP A 75 2.77 -3.30 -5.54
CA ASP A 75 3.97 -3.75 -6.23
C ASP A 75 5.10 -4.03 -5.25
N ASP A 76 5.93 -5.01 -5.61
CA ASP A 76 7.30 -5.15 -5.09
C ASP A 76 8.09 -3.94 -5.64
N GLN A 77 7.79 -2.73 -5.16
CA GLN A 77 8.70 -1.63 -5.40
C GLN A 77 10.01 -2.06 -4.75
N PRO A 78 11.15 -2.11 -5.48
CA PRO A 78 12.41 -2.09 -4.79
C PRO A 78 12.34 -0.82 -3.96
N LEU A 79 12.34 -0.95 -2.63
CA LEU A 79 12.55 0.17 -1.73
C LEU A 79 13.94 0.69 -2.07
N ALA A 80 14.00 1.49 -3.12
CA ALA A 80 15.16 2.10 -3.67
C ALA A 80 15.47 3.30 -2.77
N THR A 81 15.64 3.06 -1.48
CA THR A 81 16.65 3.79 -0.71
C THR A 81 18.00 3.36 -1.27
N VAL A 82 18.26 3.70 -2.55
CA VAL A 82 19.56 3.53 -3.17
C VAL A 82 20.39 4.66 -2.61
N TYR A 83 21.20 4.32 -1.62
CA TYR A 83 22.26 5.21 -1.19
C TYR A 83 23.15 5.53 -2.41
N PRO A 84 23.37 6.80 -2.76
CA PRO A 84 23.96 7.18 -4.04
C PRO A 84 25.48 6.99 -4.02
N ILE A 85 25.94 5.73 -4.04
CA ILE A 85 27.36 5.34 -3.99
C ILE A 85 28.17 6.05 -5.10
N GLY A 86 27.61 6.20 -6.30
CA GLY A 86 28.30 6.90 -7.40
C GLY A 86 28.56 8.39 -7.12
N PHE A 87 27.69 9.05 -6.36
CA PHE A 87 27.93 10.43 -5.92
C PHE A 87 29.03 10.45 -4.85
N GLU A 88 29.00 9.51 -3.91
CA GLU A 88 30.04 9.40 -2.87
C GLU A 88 31.41 9.05 -3.42
N ASP A 89 31.48 8.16 -4.40
CA ASP A 89 32.73 7.78 -5.07
C ASP A 89 33.37 9.00 -5.74
N SER A 90 32.57 9.92 -6.29
CA SER A 90 33.09 11.17 -6.88
C SER A 90 33.67 12.14 -5.85
N VAL A 91 33.20 12.09 -4.59
CA VAL A 91 33.66 12.94 -3.48
C VAL A 91 34.81 12.28 -2.72
N SER A 92 34.82 10.96 -2.64
CA SER A 92 35.78 10.15 -1.87
C SER A 92 36.93 9.61 -2.71
N ALA A 93 36.91 9.83 -4.03
CA ALA A 93 38.06 9.56 -4.89
C ALA A 93 39.27 10.37 -4.41
N LEU A 94 40.27 9.68 -3.88
CA LEU A 94 41.57 10.26 -3.55
C LEU A 94 42.24 10.70 -4.86
N ALA A 95 42.58 11.99 -4.95
CA ALA A 95 43.30 12.59 -6.08
C ALA A 95 44.71 12.02 -6.25
#